data_AF-A0AA36HWL9-F1
#
_entry.id   AF-A0AA36HWL9-F1
#
_cell.length_a   1.000
_cell.length_b   1.000
_cell.length_c   1.000
_cell.angle_alpha   90.00
_cell.angle_beta   90.00
_cell.angle_gamma   90.00
#
_symmetry.space_group_name_H-M   'P 1'
#
loop_
_entity.id
_entity.type
_entity.pdbx_description
1 polymer ?
#
loop_
_entity_poly.entity_id
_entity_poly.type
_entity_poly.pdbx_seq_one_letter_code
_entity_poly.pdbx_strand_id
1 'polypeptide(L)'
;MDAIVDTGTTFFTAQGRLFREVMSRLSVAPCNRLTEESHPNITYTLVNTAGSPRDFVITNKQYMLASSEGEEAECTPAFMLIDVPRAHGPGMVLGEVFLRIFFSVFDRGSGRVDEARLGLAASIHDASSKFRLKGLTRNQPVYHRPE
;
A
#
# COMPACT_ATOMS: atom_id res chain seq x y z
N MET A 1 -12.14 -12.09 6.49
CA MET A 1 -10.73 -12.23 6.09
C MET A 1 -9.99 -11.21 6.91
N ASP A 2 -8.88 -11.58 7.52
CA ASP A 2 -8.12 -10.68 8.37
C ASP A 2 -7.04 -9.99 7.54
N ALA A 3 -6.58 -8.83 8.00
CA ALA A 3 -5.50 -8.09 7.37
C ALA A 3 -4.43 -7.73 8.41
N ILE A 4 -3.17 -7.82 8.01
CA ILE A 4 -2.02 -7.42 8.80
C ILE A 4 -1.45 -6.17 8.15
N VAL A 5 -1.36 -5.07 8.89
CA VAL A 5 -0.63 -3.89 8.42
C VAL A 5 0.82 -4.02 8.89
N ASP A 6 1.74 -4.14 7.95
CA ASP A 6 3.12 -4.52 8.22
C ASP A 6 4.12 -3.53 7.61
N THR A 7 4.81 -2.81 8.47
CA THR A 7 5.86 -1.87 8.06
C THR A 7 7.13 -2.57 7.56
N GLY A 8 7.30 -3.87 7.84
CA GLY A 8 8.43 -4.68 7.39
C GLY A 8 8.27 -5.31 6.00
N THR A 9 7.10 -5.16 5.38
CA THR A 9 6.80 -5.69 4.04
C THR A 9 6.57 -4.53 3.07
N THR A 10 7.04 -4.65 1.81
CA THR A 10 6.82 -3.60 0.80
C THR A 10 5.45 -3.70 0.14
N PHE A 11 5.09 -4.88 -0.39
CA PHE A 11 3.93 -5.08 -1.28
C PHE A 11 2.64 -5.40 -0.54
N PHE A 12 1.52 -5.32 -1.26
CA PHE A 12 0.30 -6.02 -0.87
C PHE A 12 0.52 -7.53 -1.02
N THR A 13 -0.17 -8.34 -0.22
CA THR A 13 -0.16 -9.79 -0.42
C THR A 13 -1.56 -10.33 -0.65
N ALA A 14 -1.65 -11.37 -1.46
CA ALA A 14 -2.86 -12.12 -1.69
C ALA A 14 -2.54 -13.61 -1.76
N GLN A 15 -3.52 -14.45 -1.41
CA GLN A 15 -3.36 -15.89 -1.36
C GLN A 15 -3.89 -16.55 -2.63
N GLY A 16 -3.28 -17.67 -3.02
CA GLY A 16 -3.70 -18.61 -4.06
C GLY A 16 -4.64 -18.05 -5.14
N ARG A 17 -5.95 -18.28 -4.98
CA ARG A 17 -6.97 -17.90 -5.97
C ARG A 17 -7.12 -16.38 -6.11
N LEU A 18 -7.12 -15.63 -5.00
CA LEU A 18 -7.28 -14.18 -5.03
C LEU A 18 -6.10 -13.54 -5.75
N PHE A 19 -4.87 -13.97 -5.45
CA PHE A 19 -3.69 -13.48 -6.14
C PHE A 19 -3.78 -13.71 -7.65
N ARG A 20 -4.14 -14.93 -8.09
CA ARG A 20 -4.30 -15.23 -9.51
C ARG A 20 -5.37 -14.38 -10.17
N GLU A 21 -6.51 -14.16 -9.50
CA GLU A 21 -7.57 -13.30 -10.03
C GLU A 21 -7.10 -11.85 -10.18
N VAL A 22 -6.45 -11.28 -9.16
CA VAL A 22 -5.90 -9.92 -9.19
C VAL A 22 -4.89 -9.78 -10.32
N MET A 23 -3.91 -10.68 -10.40
CA MET A 23 -2.86 -10.64 -11.41
C MET A 23 -3.37 -10.95 -12.83
N SER A 24 -4.50 -11.66 -12.97
CA SER A 24 -5.13 -11.86 -14.28
C SER A 24 -5.82 -10.61 -14.83
N ARG A 25 -6.17 -9.66 -13.94
CA ARG A 25 -6.85 -8.41 -14.28
C ARG A 25 -5.88 -7.23 -14.37
N LEU A 26 -4.78 -7.28 -13.63
CA LEU A 26 -3.79 -6.21 -13.56
C LEU A 26 -2.50 -6.65 -14.23
N SER A 27 -2.29 -6.24 -15.48
CA SER A 27 -1.09 -6.55 -16.26
C SER A 27 0.02 -5.52 -16.05
N VAL A 28 1.26 -5.89 -16.34
CA VAL A 28 2.35 -4.92 -16.53
C VAL A 28 2.01 -4.02 -17.72
N ALA A 29 2.23 -2.71 -17.58
CA ALA A 29 1.93 -1.74 -18.64
C ALA A 29 2.85 -0.51 -18.52
N PRO A 30 3.06 0.27 -19.60
CA PRO A 30 3.71 1.57 -19.49
C PRO A 30 2.98 2.48 -18.49
N CYS A 31 3.70 3.11 -17.57
CA CYS A 31 3.11 3.90 -16.49
C CYS A 31 2.23 5.07 -16.99
N ASN A 32 2.53 5.62 -18.16
CA ASN A 32 1.76 6.69 -18.79
C ASN A 32 0.47 6.22 -19.48
N ARG A 33 0.20 4.91 -19.54
CA ARG A 33 -1.00 4.32 -20.15
C ARG A 33 -1.98 3.70 -19.14
N LEU A 34 -1.77 3.93 -17.85
CA LEU A 34 -2.68 3.44 -16.81
C LEU A 34 -4.00 4.24 -16.85
N THR A 35 -5.12 3.54 -17.01
CA THR A 35 -6.47 4.12 -16.96
C THR A 35 -7.33 3.39 -15.94
N GLU A 36 -8.47 3.95 -15.53
CA GLU A 36 -9.38 3.26 -14.60
C GLU A 36 -10.08 2.06 -15.25
N GLU A 37 -10.19 2.00 -16.58
CA GLU A 37 -10.77 0.85 -17.29
C GLU A 37 -9.80 -0.33 -17.34
N SER A 38 -8.51 -0.07 -17.60
CA SER A 38 -7.47 -1.09 -17.68
C SER A 38 -6.94 -1.49 -16.30
N HIS A 39 -6.83 -0.52 -15.40
CA HIS A 39 -6.29 -0.63 -14.06
C HIS A 39 -7.24 0.09 -13.11
N PRO A 40 -8.39 -0.53 -12.75
CA PRO A 40 -9.38 0.11 -11.90
C PRO A 40 -8.86 0.31 -10.47
N ASN A 41 -9.54 1.20 -9.74
CA ASN A 41 -9.24 1.40 -8.33
C ASN A 41 -9.50 0.12 -7.53
N ILE A 42 -8.62 -0.16 -6.56
CA ILE A 42 -8.76 -1.27 -5.63
C ILE A 42 -9.33 -0.71 -4.33
N THR A 43 -10.42 -1.29 -3.83
CA THR A 43 -11.05 -0.86 -2.58
C THR A 43 -10.88 -1.92 -1.51
N TYR A 44 -10.30 -1.54 -0.38
CA TYR A 44 -10.33 -2.32 0.84
C TYR A 44 -11.43 -1.76 1.75
N THR A 45 -12.44 -2.57 2.07
CA THR A 45 -13.46 -2.21 3.05
C THR A 45 -13.06 -2.79 4.40
N LEU A 46 -12.71 -1.93 5.35
CA LEU A 46 -12.37 -2.33 6.72
C LEU A 46 -13.50 -1.94 7.66
N VAL A 47 -13.80 -2.82 8.62
CA VAL A 47 -14.83 -2.58 9.64
C VAL A 47 -14.16 -2.11 10.92
N ASN A 48 -14.59 -0.97 11.46
CA ASN A 48 -14.05 -0.44 12.71
C ASN A 48 -14.62 -1.14 13.95
N THR A 49 -14.14 -0.78 15.14
CA THR A 49 -14.58 -1.37 16.42
C THR A 49 -16.06 -1.12 16.76
N ALA A 50 -16.70 -0.12 16.14
CA ALA A 50 -18.12 0.15 16.26
C ALA A 50 -18.97 -0.61 15.22
N GLY A 51 -18.35 -1.49 14.42
CA GLY A 51 -19.03 -2.26 13.36
C GLY A 51 -19.33 -1.45 12.09
N SER A 52 -18.82 -0.22 11.97
CA SER A 52 -19.05 0.60 10.78
C SER A 52 -18.01 0.30 9.70
N PRO A 53 -18.43 -0.03 8.46
CA PRO A 53 -17.52 -0.21 7.34
C PRO A 53 -16.96 1.13 6.86
N ARG A 54 -15.73 1.11 6.37
CA ARG A 54 -15.09 2.24 5.69
C ARG A 54 -14.25 1.74 4.52
N ASP A 55 -14.41 2.42 3.40
CA ASP A 55 -13.65 2.13 2.18
C ASP A 55 -12.32 2.87 2.15
N PHE A 56 -11.28 2.15 1.76
CA PHE A 56 -9.93 2.62 1.51
C PHE A 56 -9.61 2.36 0.05
N VAL A 57 -9.79 3.40 -0.77
CA VAL A 57 -9.66 3.34 -2.22
C VAL A 57 -8.21 3.62 -2.61
N ILE A 58 -7.66 2.76 -3.47
CA ILE A 58 -6.28 2.82 -3.96
C ILE A 58 -6.30 2.90 -5.48
N THR A 59 -5.75 3.98 -6.00
CA THR A 59 -5.72 4.24 -7.45
C THR A 59 -4.63 3.46 -8.17
N ASN A 60 -4.74 3.33 -9.50
CA ASN A 60 -3.70 2.68 -10.32
C ASN A 60 -2.32 3.29 -10.12
N LYS A 61 -2.22 4.63 -10.01
CA LYS A 61 -0.95 5.32 -9.73
C LYS A 61 -0.34 4.97 -8.36
N GLN A 62 -1.13 4.41 -7.45
CA GLN A 62 -0.70 4.10 -6.09
C GLN A 62 -0.34 2.62 -5.91
N TYR A 63 -1.07 1.69 -6.54
CA TYR A 63 -0.76 0.26 -6.46
C TYR A 63 0.15 -0.26 -7.58
N MET A 64 0.40 0.52 -8.63
CA MET A 64 1.37 0.19 -9.68
C MET A 64 2.72 0.83 -9.38
N LEU A 65 3.80 0.06 -9.46
CA LEU A 65 5.17 0.52 -9.17
C LEU A 65 5.95 0.67 -10.48
N ALA A 66 6.53 1.86 -10.67
CA ALA A 66 7.39 2.15 -11.80
C ALA A 66 8.76 1.49 -11.64
N SER A 67 9.29 0.92 -12.73
CA SER A 67 10.62 0.31 -12.81
C SER A 67 11.76 1.34 -12.72
N SER A 68 11.48 2.58 -13.12
CA SER A 68 12.41 3.70 -13.13
C SER A 68 11.66 5.04 -13.02
N GLU A 69 12.40 6.14 -12.89
CA GLU A 69 11.83 7.46 -13.12
C GLU A 69 11.69 7.72 -14.64
N GLY A 70 10.71 8.54 -15.02
CA GLY A 70 10.50 8.98 -16.41
C GLY A 70 9.25 8.44 -17.10
N GLU A 71 8.96 8.95 -18.30
CA GLU A 71 7.75 8.62 -19.06
C GLU A 71 7.79 7.23 -19.71
N GLU A 72 8.98 6.66 -19.88
CA GLU A 72 9.21 5.34 -20.48
C GLU A 72 9.18 4.20 -19.43
N ALA A 73 8.91 4.52 -18.16
CA ALA A 73 8.88 3.53 -17.11
C ALA A 73 7.76 2.50 -17.31
N GLU A 74 8.08 1.22 -17.06
CA GLU A 74 7.09 0.16 -16.97
C GLU A 74 6.54 0.09 -15.54
N CYS A 75 5.22 -0.10 -15.43
CA CYS A 75 4.50 -0.18 -14.19
C CYS A 75 4.02 -1.62 -13.94
N THR A 76 4.34 -2.15 -12.75
CA THR A 76 3.95 -3.51 -12.32
C THR A 76 3.04 -3.43 -11.08
N PRO A 77 2.01 -4.28 -10.96
CA PRO A 77 1.18 -4.32 -9.76
C PRO A 77 2.00 -4.70 -8.52
N ALA A 78 1.83 -3.97 -7.41
CA ALA A 78 2.51 -4.19 -6.14
C ALA A 78 1.92 -5.35 -5.33
N PHE A 79 1.69 -6.51 -5.93
CA PHE A 79 1.12 -7.68 -5.28
C PHE A 79 2.13 -8.83 -5.23
N MET A 80 2.21 -9.49 -4.09
CA MET A 80 3.01 -10.70 -3.88
C MET A 80 2.11 -11.88 -3.50
N LEU A 81 2.40 -13.05 -4.05
CA LEU A 81 1.77 -14.30 -3.63
C LEU A 81 2.35 -14.72 -2.29
N ILE A 82 1.53 -14.69 -1.23
CA ILE A 82 1.88 -15.29 0.06
C ILE A 82 0.71 -16.15 0.49
N ASP A 83 0.96 -17.44 0.68
CA ASP A 83 -0.01 -18.36 1.27
C ASP A 83 0.24 -18.47 2.77
N VAL A 84 -0.42 -17.61 3.56
CA VAL A 84 -0.39 -17.71 5.03
C VAL A 84 -1.14 -18.99 5.42
N PRO A 85 -0.53 -19.91 6.20
CA PRO A 85 -1.19 -21.13 6.61
C PRO A 85 -2.52 -20.85 7.31
N ARG A 86 -3.57 -21.61 7.00
CA ARG A 86 -4.91 -21.39 7.55
C ARG A 86 -4.98 -21.36 9.07
N ALA A 87 -4.06 -22.04 9.76
CA ALA A 87 -3.94 -22.02 11.22
C ALA A 87 -3.66 -20.61 11.78
N HIS A 88 -3.11 -19.71 10.95
CA HIS A 88 -2.86 -18.30 11.26
C HIS A 88 -3.81 -17.36 10.49
N GLY A 89 -4.89 -17.92 9.91
CA GLY A 89 -5.92 -17.19 9.17
C GLY A 89 -5.58 -16.91 7.70
N PRO A 90 -6.59 -16.73 6.83
CA PRO A 90 -6.37 -16.09 5.53
C PRO A 90 -6.06 -14.61 5.79
N GLY A 91 -4.78 -14.27 5.83
CA GLY A 91 -4.29 -12.90 6.01
C GLY A 91 -3.85 -12.28 4.69
N MET A 92 -4.32 -11.08 4.38
CA MET A 92 -3.60 -10.16 3.48
C MET A 92 -2.63 -9.34 4.30
N VAL A 93 -1.43 -9.12 3.78
CA VAL A 93 -0.46 -8.18 4.34
C VAL A 93 -0.54 -6.89 3.55
N LEU A 94 -0.76 -5.79 4.26
CA LEU A 94 -0.80 -4.43 3.74
C LEU A 94 0.54 -3.77 4.07
N GLY A 95 1.47 -3.86 3.11
CA GLY A 95 2.83 -3.35 3.28
C GLY A 95 3.00 -1.85 3.10
N GLU A 96 4.24 -1.43 2.87
CA GLU A 96 4.68 -0.06 2.62
C GLU A 96 3.82 0.66 1.58
N VAL A 97 3.42 -0.01 0.50
CA VAL A 97 2.60 0.63 -0.54
C VAL A 97 1.26 1.11 0.03
N PHE A 98 0.62 0.34 0.92
CA PHE A 98 -0.58 0.78 1.65
C PHE A 98 -0.26 1.92 2.63
N LEU A 99 0.80 1.75 3.42
CA LEU A 99 1.24 2.69 4.44
C LEU A 99 1.66 4.06 3.88
N ARG A 100 2.13 4.11 2.63
CA ARG A 100 2.42 5.36 1.93
C ARG A 100 1.14 6.15 1.67
N ILE A 101 0.05 5.46 1.33
CA ILE A 101 -1.24 6.06 0.97
C ILE A 101 -2.02 6.48 2.22
N PHE A 102 -1.90 5.70 3.30
CA PHE A 102 -2.63 5.93 4.53
C PHE A 102 -1.68 6.11 5.71
N PHE A 103 -1.64 7.33 6.24
CA PHE A 103 -1.01 7.60 7.52
C PHE A 103 -1.62 6.68 8.58
N SER A 104 -0.73 5.97 9.27
CA SER A 104 -1.09 4.87 10.16
C SER A 104 -0.55 5.11 11.57
N VAL A 105 -1.42 4.98 12.56
CA VAL A 105 -1.08 5.05 13.99
C VAL A 105 -1.36 3.70 14.63
N PHE A 106 -0.34 3.11 15.25
CA PHE A 106 -0.45 1.86 15.99
C PHE A 106 -0.48 2.18 17.48
N ASP A 107 -1.63 1.99 18.11
CA ASP A 107 -1.82 2.19 19.54
C ASP A 107 -1.92 0.81 20.23
N ARG A 108 -1.01 0.53 21.16
CA ARG A 108 -1.02 -0.73 21.92
C ARG A 108 -2.07 -0.78 23.03
N GLY A 109 -2.72 0.33 23.38
CA GLY A 109 -3.53 0.42 24.60
C GLY A 109 -2.72 0.01 25.83
N SER A 110 -3.29 -0.85 26.69
CA SER A 110 -2.57 -1.44 27.83
C SER A 110 -1.57 -2.56 27.46
N GLY A 111 -1.48 -2.92 26.17
CA GLY A 111 -0.70 -4.07 25.67
C GLY A 111 -1.52 -5.35 25.53
N ARG A 112 -2.82 -5.32 25.86
CA ARG A 112 -3.75 -6.42 25.58
C ARG A 112 -4.31 -6.30 24.16
N VAL A 113 -4.56 -7.45 23.52
CA VAL A 113 -4.97 -7.52 22.10
C VAL A 113 -6.33 -6.85 21.87
N ASP A 114 -7.24 -6.93 22.82
CA ASP A 114 -8.59 -6.33 22.78
C ASP A 114 -8.59 -4.80 22.94
N GLU A 115 -7.49 -4.22 23.42
CA GLU A 115 -7.33 -2.77 23.58
C GLU A 115 -6.51 -2.12 22.47
N ALA A 116 -5.81 -2.91 21.65
CA ALA A 116 -4.99 -2.41 20.56
C ALA A 116 -5.84 -1.77 19.46
N ARG A 117 -5.36 -0.66 18.89
CA ARG A 117 -6.06 0.09 17.85
C ARG A 117 -5.14 0.45 16.70
N LEU A 118 -5.72 0.46 15.52
CA LEU A 118 -5.10 0.97 14.30
C LEU A 118 -5.90 2.20 13.83
N GLY A 119 -5.25 3.36 13.79
CA GLY A 119 -5.79 4.58 13.19
C GLY A 119 -5.29 4.73 11.75
N LEU A 120 -6.20 4.99 10.81
CA LEU A 120 -5.87 5.21 9.39
C LEU A 120 -6.47 6.52 8.88
N ALA A 121 -5.65 7.34 8.24
CA ALA A 121 -6.05 8.58 7.57
C ALA A 121 -5.42 8.67 6.18
N ALA A 122 -6.14 9.21 5.19
CA ALA A 122 -5.58 9.42 3.86
C ALA A 122 -4.42 10.43 3.92
N SER A 123 -3.30 10.08 3.31
CA SER A 123 -2.13 10.94 3.18
C SER A 123 -2.33 11.96 2.05
N ILE A 124 -1.71 13.14 2.19
CA ILE A 124 -1.71 14.17 1.14
C ILE A 124 -0.53 13.90 0.19
N HIS A 125 -0.83 13.74 -1.10
CA HIS A 125 0.14 13.42 -2.15
C HIS A 125 0.31 14.52 -3.20
N ASP A 126 -0.05 15.76 -2.87
CA ASP A 126 0.08 16.87 -3.80
C ASP A 126 1.53 17.36 -3.97
N ALA A 127 1.74 18.18 -5.01
CA ALA A 127 3.03 18.79 -5.28
C ALA A 127 3.53 19.65 -4.11
N SER A 128 2.60 20.30 -3.37
CA SER A 128 2.93 21.16 -2.24
C SER A 128 3.66 20.41 -1.13
N SER A 129 3.23 19.17 -0.88
CA SER A 129 3.83 18.27 0.11
C SER A 129 5.27 17.92 -0.27
N LYS A 130 5.51 17.61 -1.55
CA LYS A 130 6.85 17.34 -2.09
C LYS A 130 7.76 18.57 -2.02
N PHE A 131 7.26 19.76 -2.37
CA PHE A 131 8.03 21.01 -2.27
C PHE A 131 8.39 21.35 -0.83
N ARG A 132 7.42 21.21 0.10
CA ARG A 132 7.63 21.43 1.52
C ARG A 132 8.69 20.47 2.07
N LEU A 133 8.60 19.19 1.72
CA LEU A 133 9.58 18.19 2.16
C LEU A 133 10.99 18.53 1.65
N LYS A 134 11.14 18.82 0.34
CA LYS A 134 12.42 19.25 -0.23
C LYS A 134 12.98 20.50 0.47
N GLY A 135 12.12 21.47 0.81
CA GLY A 135 12.51 22.66 1.55
C GLY A 135 13.02 22.36 2.95
N LEU A 136 12.35 21.46 3.68
CA LEU A 136 12.73 21.03 5.03
C LEU A 136 14.01 20.19 5.05
N THR A 137 14.25 19.39 4.01
CA THR A 137 15.39 18.47 3.92
C THR A 137 16.58 19.01 3.14
N ARG A 138 16.52 20.24 2.63
CA ARG A 138 17.54 20.83 1.73
C ARG A 138 18.98 20.83 2.26
N ASN A 139 19.15 20.82 3.57
CA ASN A 139 20.46 20.85 4.24
C ASN A 139 20.84 19.48 4.86
N GLN A 140 20.06 18.43 4.62
CA GLN A 140 20.39 17.11 5.12
C GLN A 140 21.54 16.52 4.29
N PRO A 141 22.54 15.88 4.93
CA PRO A 141 23.62 15.23 4.22
C PRO A 141 23.06 14.11 3.33
N VAL A 142 23.42 14.13 2.05
CA VAL A 142 23.09 13.05 1.12
C VAL A 142 24.12 11.95 1.32
N TYR A 143 23.66 10.74 1.62
CA TYR A 143 24.54 9.58 1.67
C TYR A 143 24.96 9.21 0.25
N HIS A 144 26.22 9.47 -0.09
CA HIS A 144 26.82 8.96 -1.32
C HIS A 144 27.35 7.55 -1.06
N ARG A 145 26.75 6.56 -1.74
CA ARG A 145 27.32 5.22 -1.78
C ARG A 145 28.59 5.29 -2.65
N PRO A 146 29.79 4.97 -2.12
CA PRO A 146 30.97 4.89 -2.96
C PRO A 146 30.79 3.77 -4.00
N GLU A 147 31.23 4.04 -5.24
CA GLU A 147 31.24 3.10 -6.37
C GLU A 147 32.14 1.89 -6.10
#